data_AF-A0A141NBG2-F1
#
_entry.id   AF-A0A141NBG2-F1
#
_cell.length_a   1.000
_cell.length_b   1.000
_cell.length_c   1.000
_cell.angle_alpha   90.00
_cell.angle_beta   90.00
_cell.angle_gamma   90.00
#
_symmetry.space_group_name_H-M   'P 1'
#
loop_
_entity.id
_entity.type
_entity.pdbx_description
1 polymer ?
#
loop_
_entity_poly.entity_id
_entity_poly.type
_entity_poly.pdbx_seq_one_letter_code
_entity_poly.pdbx_strand_id
1 'polypeptide(L)'
;EMEVRELLAAQEFDEEAPVVRVSALKALEGDEKWVKSVQDLMEAVDESIPDPVRETDKPFLMPVEDVFTITGRGTVVTGRVERGVINVNEEVEIVGIRPETTKTTVTGVEMFRKLLDQGQAGDNVGLLIRGIKREDVERGQVVVKPGTTTPHT
;
A
#
# COMPACT_ATOMS: atom_id res chain seq x y z
N GLU A 1 27.40 -15.58 6.04
CA GLU A 1 27.28 -14.42 5.12
C GLU A 1 27.42 -14.88 3.68
N MET A 2 28.49 -15.59 3.31
CA MET A 2 28.65 -16.20 1.98
C MET A 2 27.44 -17.05 1.54
N GLU A 3 26.94 -17.96 2.38
CA GLU A 3 25.74 -18.76 2.06
C GLU A 3 24.48 -17.91 1.77
N VAL A 4 24.34 -16.75 2.42
CA VAL A 4 23.22 -15.83 2.20
C VAL A 4 23.39 -15.09 0.88
N ARG A 5 24.62 -14.64 0.58
CA ARG A 5 24.96 -13.97 -0.69
C ARG A 5 24.79 -14.92 -1.88
N GLU A 6 25.26 -16.16 -1.77
CA GLU A 6 25.05 -17.21 -2.78
C GLU A 6 23.56 -17.47 -3.01
N LEU A 7 22.74 -17.47 -1.95
CA LEU A 7 21.29 -17.64 -2.08
C LEU A 7 20.63 -16.43 -2.77
N LEU A 8 21.06 -15.19 -2.47
CA LEU A 8 20.58 -13.99 -3.16
C LEU A 8 20.92 -14.06 -4.66
N ALA A 9 22.17 -14.37 -4.99
CA ALA A 9 22.62 -14.53 -6.38
C ALA A 9 21.83 -15.62 -7.12
N ALA A 10 21.57 -16.76 -6.45
CA ALA A 10 20.79 -17.86 -7.00
C ALA A 10 19.31 -17.51 -7.26
N GLN A 11 18.81 -16.39 -6.72
CA GLN A 11 17.47 -15.86 -6.92
C GLN A 11 17.47 -14.54 -7.71
N GLU A 12 18.59 -14.22 -8.38
CA GLU A 12 18.76 -13.00 -9.20
C GLU A 12 18.69 -11.69 -8.40
N PHE A 13 18.96 -11.74 -7.09
CA PHE A 13 19.11 -10.56 -6.25
C PHE A 13 20.58 -10.13 -6.12
N ASP A 14 20.79 -8.86 -5.73
CA ASP A 14 22.11 -8.28 -5.53
C ASP A 14 22.88 -9.00 -4.41
N GLU A 15 23.95 -9.70 -4.78
CA GLU A 15 24.82 -10.40 -3.85
C GLU A 15 25.66 -9.45 -2.98
N GLU A 16 25.78 -8.18 -3.38
CA GLU A 16 26.50 -7.11 -2.65
C GLU A 16 25.58 -6.33 -1.71
N ALA A 17 24.30 -6.71 -1.59
CA ALA A 17 23.36 -6.08 -0.66
C ALA A 17 23.97 -5.92 0.76
N PRO A 18 23.78 -4.77 1.43
CA PRO A 18 24.34 -4.54 2.76
C PRO A 18 23.87 -5.58 3.78
N VAL A 19 24.80 -6.12 4.56
CA VAL A 19 24.50 -7.07 5.65
C VAL A 19 24.88 -6.45 6.99
N VAL A 20 23.89 -6.00 7.75
CA VAL A 20 24.09 -5.42 9.09
C VAL A 20 23.71 -6.44 10.16
N ARG A 21 24.64 -6.71 11.09
CA ARG A 21 24.42 -7.68 12.18
C ARG A 21 23.70 -7.01 13.34
N VAL A 22 22.44 -7.39 13.54
CA VAL A 22 21.56 -6.78 14.55
C VAL A 22 21.11 -7.83 15.58
N SER A 23 20.91 -7.39 16.83
CA SER A 23 20.12 -8.12 17.82
C SER A 23 18.88 -7.32 18.15
N ALA A 24 17.75 -7.65 17.53
CA ALA A 24 16.50 -6.91 17.71
C ALA A 24 16.01 -6.93 19.17
N LEU A 25 16.17 -8.07 19.86
CA LEU A 25 15.80 -8.20 21.26
C LEU A 25 16.61 -7.25 22.16
N LYS A 26 17.94 -7.27 22.05
CA LYS A 26 18.80 -6.43 22.88
C LYS A 26 18.66 -4.95 22.56
N ALA A 27 18.42 -4.61 21.30
CA ALA A 27 18.09 -3.24 20.91
C ALA A 27 16.79 -2.77 21.58
N LEU A 28 15.77 -3.62 21.61
CA LEU A 28 14.49 -3.33 22.28
C LEU A 28 14.64 -3.22 23.80
N GLU A 29 15.54 -4.00 24.40
CA GLU A 29 15.92 -3.91 25.81
C GLU A 29 16.78 -2.68 26.14
N GLY A 30 17.24 -1.93 25.13
CA GLY A 30 17.96 -0.67 25.28
C GLY A 30 19.48 -0.79 25.36
N ASP A 31 20.08 -1.94 25.00
CA ASP A 31 21.53 -2.07 24.90
C ASP A 31 22.06 -1.19 23.75
N GLU A 32 22.83 -0.15 24.10
CA GLU A 32 23.30 0.89 23.18
C GLU A 32 23.98 0.34 21.93
N LYS A 33 24.76 -0.75 22.06
CA LYS A 33 25.44 -1.37 20.93
C LYS A 33 24.44 -1.85 19.87
N TRP A 34 23.35 -2.47 20.32
CA TRP A 34 22.36 -3.06 19.42
C TRP A 34 21.33 -2.05 18.96
N VAL A 35 21.03 -1.03 19.77
CA VAL A 35 20.29 0.16 19.31
C VAL A 35 21.03 0.81 18.14
N LYS A 36 22.35 1.02 18.26
CA LYS A 36 23.16 1.56 17.17
C LYS A 36 23.11 0.66 15.93
N SER A 37 23.20 -0.67 16.07
CA SER A 37 23.12 -1.56 14.89
C SER A 37 21.79 -1.45 14.11
N VAL A 38 20.69 -1.06 14.76
CA VAL A 38 19.41 -0.80 14.07
C VAL A 38 19.49 0.52 13.28
N GLN A 39 20.16 1.53 13.83
CA GLN A 39 20.41 2.79 13.12
C GLN A 39 21.31 2.57 11.90
N ASP A 40 22.41 1.82 12.07
CA ASP A 40 23.30 1.44 10.97
C ASP A 40 22.56 0.65 9.88
N LEU A 41 21.58 -0.20 10.25
CA LEU A 41 20.71 -0.89 9.31
C LEU A 41 19.82 0.08 8.53
N MET A 42 19.22 1.07 9.20
CA MET A 42 18.40 2.08 8.54
C MET A 42 19.22 2.98 7.61
N GLU A 43 20.44 3.35 8.00
CA GLU A 43 21.37 4.09 7.14
C GLU A 43 21.72 3.28 5.89
N ALA A 44 22.02 1.98 6.03
CA ALA A 44 22.26 1.12 4.89
C ALA A 44 21.05 1.00 3.96
N VAL A 45 19.82 1.02 4.50
CA VAL A 45 18.57 1.05 3.71
C VAL A 45 18.47 2.35 2.92
N ASP A 46 18.67 3.49 3.60
CA ASP A 46 18.57 4.82 2.98
C ASP A 46 19.63 5.02 1.87
N GLU A 47 20.82 4.42 2.01
CA GLU A 47 21.90 4.51 1.01
C GLU A 47 21.73 3.54 -0.17
N SER A 48 21.19 2.33 0.08
CA SER A 48 21.15 1.26 -0.94
C SER A 48 19.85 1.19 -1.72
N ILE A 49 18.73 1.65 -1.15
CA ILE A 49 17.42 1.57 -1.79
C ILE A 49 17.03 2.95 -2.34
N PRO A 50 16.97 3.12 -3.67
CA PRO A 50 16.54 4.39 -4.24
C PRO A 50 15.07 4.67 -3.93
N ASP A 51 14.74 5.95 -3.81
CA ASP A 51 13.36 6.38 -3.66
C ASP A 51 12.50 5.85 -4.83
N PRO A 52 11.37 5.16 -4.55
CA PRO A 52 10.51 4.64 -5.60
C PRO A 52 9.85 5.79 -6.35
N VAL A 53 9.84 5.70 -7.69
CA VAL A 53 9.09 6.65 -8.52
C VAL A 53 7.60 6.40 -8.33
N ARG A 54 6.90 7.41 -7.78
CA ARG A 54 5.45 7.38 -7.60
C ARG A 54 4.75 7.76 -8.90
N GLU A 55 3.90 6.88 -9.41
CA GLU A 55 3.20 7.09 -10.68
C GLU A 55 1.92 7.95 -10.52
N THR A 56 2.08 9.19 -10.04
CA THR A 56 0.95 10.08 -9.71
C THR A 56 0.18 10.61 -10.92
N ASP A 57 0.82 10.65 -12.10
CA ASP A 57 0.22 11.21 -13.33
C ASP A 57 -0.66 10.20 -14.07
N LYS A 58 -0.67 8.93 -13.65
CA LYS A 58 -1.50 7.90 -14.24
C LYS A 58 -2.92 7.93 -13.67
N PRO A 59 -3.92 7.35 -14.36
CA PRO A 59 -5.26 7.20 -13.80
C PRO A 59 -5.25 6.40 -12.49
N PHE A 60 -6.01 6.88 -11.50
CA PHE A 60 -6.12 6.26 -10.19
C PHE A 60 -6.45 4.77 -10.27
N LEU A 61 -5.71 3.96 -9.52
CA LEU A 61 -5.98 2.56 -9.28
C LEU A 61 -5.47 2.18 -7.89
N MET A 62 -6.32 1.53 -7.11
CA MET A 62 -6.00 0.97 -5.79
C MET A 62 -6.60 -0.44 -5.69
N PRO A 63 -5.78 -1.49 -5.53
CA PRO A 63 -6.26 -2.83 -5.22
C PRO A 63 -6.96 -2.86 -3.86
N VAL A 64 -8.07 -3.58 -3.76
CA VAL A 64 -8.76 -3.81 -2.49
C VAL A 64 -8.06 -4.94 -1.75
N GLU A 65 -7.50 -4.63 -0.58
CA GLU A 65 -6.85 -5.58 0.33
C GLU A 65 -7.80 -6.06 1.43
N ASP A 66 -8.58 -5.15 2.02
CA ASP A 66 -9.58 -5.46 3.04
C ASP A 66 -10.75 -4.46 3.04
N VAL A 67 -11.90 -4.88 3.57
CA VAL A 67 -13.16 -4.12 3.58
C VAL A 67 -13.78 -4.11 4.97
N PHE A 68 -14.00 -2.91 5.49
CA PHE A 68 -14.58 -2.64 6.81
C PHE A 68 -15.92 -1.93 6.69
N THR A 69 -16.76 -2.08 7.71
CA THR A 69 -17.93 -1.22 7.91
C THR A 69 -17.71 -0.39 9.16
N ILE A 70 -17.79 0.93 9.03
CA ILE A 70 -17.76 1.84 10.17
C ILE A 70 -19.20 2.28 10.45
N THR A 71 -19.71 1.89 11.62
CA THR A 71 -21.06 2.26 12.07
C THR A 71 -21.28 3.76 11.95
N GLY A 72 -22.32 4.16 11.21
CA GLY A 72 -22.68 5.57 10.99
C GLY A 72 -21.86 6.32 9.95
N ARG A 73 -20.76 5.75 9.42
CA ARG A 73 -19.97 6.36 8.32
C ARG A 73 -20.15 5.65 6.99
N GLY A 74 -20.19 4.31 6.98
CA GLY A 74 -20.34 3.50 5.77
C GLY A 74 -19.23 2.48 5.58
N THR A 75 -19.06 2.01 4.35
CA THR A 75 -18.06 0.99 3.98
C THR A 75 -16.73 1.65 3.66
N VAL A 76 -15.64 1.09 4.20
CA VAL A 76 -14.27 1.53 3.94
C VAL A 76 -13.52 0.40 3.25
N VAL A 77 -12.93 0.69 2.10
CA VAL A 77 -12.04 -0.21 1.38
C VAL A 77 -10.60 0.24 1.61
N THR A 78 -9.71 -0.70 1.92
CA THR A 78 -8.31 -0.40 2.21
C THR A 78 -7.39 -1.02 1.18
N GLY A 79 -6.26 -0.37 0.94
CA GLY A 79 -5.19 -0.88 0.10
C GLY A 79 -4.09 0.14 -0.12
N ARG A 80 -3.03 -0.29 -0.79
CA ARG A 80 -2.01 0.62 -1.32
C ARG A 80 -2.48 1.21 -2.64
N VAL A 81 -2.44 2.53 -2.79
CA VAL A 81 -2.64 3.17 -4.10
C VAL A 81 -1.50 2.75 -5.01
N GLU A 82 -1.81 2.02 -6.07
CA GLU A 82 -0.79 1.53 -7.02
C GLU A 82 -0.31 2.68 -7.90
N ARG A 83 -1.25 3.50 -8.38
CA ARG A 83 -0.97 4.63 -9.26
C ARG A 83 -2.04 5.72 -9.17
N GLY A 84 -1.69 6.91 -9.62
CA GLY A 84 -2.56 8.08 -9.67
C GLY A 84 -2.78 8.75 -8.32
N VAL A 85 -3.77 9.63 -8.30
CA VAL A 85 -4.23 10.38 -7.13
C VAL A 85 -5.74 10.28 -7.05
N ILE A 86 -6.28 10.15 -5.84
CA ILE A 86 -7.72 10.19 -5.54
C ILE A 86 -7.98 11.33 -4.57
N ASN A 87 -8.97 12.16 -4.90
CA ASN A 87 -9.43 13.23 -4.00
C ASN A 87 -10.76 12.85 -3.33
N VAL A 88 -11.02 13.42 -2.15
CA VAL A 88 -12.34 13.33 -1.54
C VAL A 88 -13.38 13.96 -2.49
N ASN A 89 -14.52 13.28 -2.62
CA ASN A 89 -15.64 13.56 -3.52
C ASN A 89 -15.45 13.19 -4.99
N GLU A 90 -14.37 12.51 -5.37
CA GLU A 90 -14.22 11.96 -6.72
C GLU A 90 -15.07 10.69 -6.93
N GLU A 91 -15.58 10.54 -8.15
CA GLU A 91 -16.25 9.32 -8.59
C GLU A 91 -15.24 8.24 -8.97
N VAL A 92 -15.55 7.00 -8.61
CA VAL A 92 -14.73 5.82 -8.85
C VAL A 92 -15.58 4.64 -9.31
N GLU A 93 -14.93 3.68 -9.95
CA GLU A 93 -15.50 2.38 -10.28
C GLU A 93 -14.81 1.29 -9.45
N ILE A 94 -15.60 0.31 -8.99
CA ILE A 94 -15.11 -0.94 -8.40
C ILE A 94 -15.25 -2.02 -9.46
N VAL A 95 -14.12 -2.62 -9.83
CA VAL A 95 -13.97 -3.48 -11.00
C VAL A 95 -13.29 -4.80 -10.61
N GLY A 96 -13.66 -5.88 -11.29
CA GLY A 96 -13.05 -7.21 -11.14
C GLY A 96 -13.89 -8.16 -10.30
N ILE A 97 -13.61 -9.47 -10.45
CA ILE A 97 -14.28 -10.64 -9.81
C ILE A 97 -15.77 -10.77 -10.16
N ARG A 98 -16.54 -9.72 -9.96
CA ARG A 98 -17.97 -9.65 -10.26
C ARG A 98 -18.19 -9.18 -11.70
N PRO A 99 -19.26 -9.65 -12.38
CA PRO A 99 -19.54 -9.25 -13.75
C PRO A 99 -19.85 -7.76 -13.90
N GLU A 100 -20.49 -7.18 -12.89
CA GLU A 100 -20.97 -5.80 -12.93
C GLU A 100 -19.94 -4.85 -12.31
N THR A 101 -19.61 -3.80 -13.07
CA THR A 101 -18.83 -2.67 -12.56
C THR A 101 -19.72 -1.77 -11.72
N THR A 102 -19.30 -1.47 -10.50
CA THR A 102 -20.08 -0.64 -9.57
C THR A 102 -19.51 0.77 -9.50
N LYS A 103 -20.33 1.78 -9.78
CA LYS A 103 -19.95 3.20 -9.63
C LYS A 103 -20.29 3.70 -8.23
N THR A 104 -19.37 4.47 -7.65
CA THR A 104 -19.57 5.12 -6.34
C THR A 104 -18.74 6.41 -6.25
N THR A 105 -18.86 7.12 -5.13
CA THR A 105 -18.08 8.32 -4.82
C THR A 105 -17.25 8.06 -3.56
N VAL A 106 -15.98 8.46 -3.59
CA VAL A 106 -15.13 8.49 -2.39
C VAL A 106 -15.56 9.67 -1.53
N THR A 107 -16.04 9.42 -0.32
CA THR A 107 -16.50 10.47 0.61
C THR A 107 -15.50 10.79 1.71
N GLY A 108 -14.38 10.06 1.76
CA GLY A 108 -13.29 10.32 2.68
C GLY A 108 -12.07 9.48 2.34
N VAL A 109 -10.89 10.03 2.59
CA VAL A 109 -9.61 9.32 2.52
C VAL A 109 -9.00 9.35 3.92
N GLU A 110 -8.59 8.20 4.44
CA GLU A 110 -8.02 8.06 5.78
C GLU A 110 -6.70 7.30 5.74
N MET A 111 -5.67 7.77 6.44
CA MET A 111 -4.41 7.06 6.66
C MET A 111 -4.07 7.09 8.15
N PHE A 112 -3.89 5.93 8.79
CA PHE A 112 -3.53 5.82 10.20
C PHE A 112 -4.38 6.71 11.16
N ARG A 113 -5.71 6.65 11.04
CA ARG A 113 -6.66 7.46 11.84
C ARG A 113 -6.59 8.98 11.61
N LYS A 114 -5.95 9.43 10.52
CA LYS A 114 -5.93 10.82 10.08
C LYS A 114 -6.73 10.94 8.79
N LEU A 115 -7.62 11.93 8.74
CA LEU A 115 -8.31 12.32 7.51
C LEU A 115 -7.35 13.08 6.61
N LEU A 116 -7.39 12.76 5.32
CA LEU A 116 -6.62 13.39 4.28
C LEU A 116 -7.56 13.95 3.21
N ASP A 117 -7.12 15.01 2.53
CA ASP A 117 -7.85 15.59 1.40
C ASP A 117 -7.69 14.74 0.12
N GLN A 118 -6.57 14.01 0.03
CA GLN A 118 -6.25 13.12 -1.10
C GLN A 118 -5.41 11.92 -0.65
N GLY A 119 -5.38 10.88 -1.49
CA GLY A 119 -4.42 9.78 -1.44
C GLY A 119 -3.68 9.64 -2.76
N GLN A 120 -2.41 9.26 -2.74
CA GLN A 120 -1.57 9.18 -3.94
C GLN A 120 -0.80 7.87 -4.03
N ALA A 121 -0.28 7.55 -5.22
CA ALA A 121 0.55 6.38 -5.47
C ALA A 121 1.59 6.13 -4.35
N GLY A 122 1.63 4.90 -3.85
CA GLY A 122 2.47 4.45 -2.75
C GLY A 122 1.83 4.54 -1.35
N ASP A 123 0.75 5.30 -1.19
CA ASP A 123 0.08 5.48 0.10
C ASP A 123 -0.79 4.27 0.47
N ASN A 124 -0.75 3.84 1.73
CA ASN A 124 -1.71 2.86 2.27
C ASN A 124 -2.88 3.63 2.89
N VAL A 125 -4.05 3.60 2.23
CA VAL A 125 -5.22 4.41 2.61
C VAL A 125 -6.46 3.55 2.79
N GLY A 126 -7.40 4.07 3.58
CA GLY A 126 -8.79 3.67 3.58
C GLY A 126 -9.64 4.67 2.82
N LEU A 127 -10.43 4.21 1.86
CA LEU A 127 -11.40 5.02 1.13
C LEU A 127 -12.79 4.74 1.68
N LEU A 128 -13.44 5.76 2.23
CA LEU A 128 -14.85 5.69 2.57
C LEU A 128 -15.66 5.82 1.28
N ILE A 129 -16.49 4.83 0.96
CA ILE A 129 -17.27 4.77 -0.29
C ILE A 129 -18.77 4.90 -0.02
N ARG A 130 -19.46 5.67 -0.86
CA ARG A 130 -20.88 6.00 -0.67
C ARG A 130 -21.79 4.88 -1.17
N GLY A 131 -22.73 4.47 -0.32
CA GLY A 131 -23.88 3.66 -0.74
C GLY A 131 -23.55 2.21 -1.12
N ILE A 132 -22.32 1.77 -0.89
CA ILE A 132 -21.88 0.39 -1.14
C ILE A 132 -21.85 -0.35 0.19
N LYS A 133 -22.39 -1.58 0.22
CA LYS A 133 -22.32 -2.44 1.41
C LYS A 133 -21.03 -3.24 1.40
N ARG A 134 -20.62 -3.74 2.56
CA ARG A 134 -19.39 -4.52 2.71
C ARG A 134 -19.42 -5.79 1.87
N GLU A 135 -20.57 -6.47 1.80
CA GLU A 135 -20.77 -7.70 1.02
C GLU A 135 -20.72 -7.51 -0.51
N ASP A 136 -20.82 -6.27 -0.97
CA ASP A 136 -20.80 -5.91 -2.39
C ASP A 136 -19.37 -5.62 -2.90
N VAL A 137 -18.38 -5.62 -2.00
CA VAL A 137 -16.95 -5.42 -2.33
C VAL A 137 -16.11 -6.52 -1.69
N GLU A 138 -15.16 -7.05 -2.45
CA GLU A 138 -14.27 -8.10 -1.96
C GLU A 138 -12.82 -7.89 -2.36
N ARG A 139 -11.93 -8.54 -1.60
CA ARG A 139 -10.49 -8.54 -1.87
C ARG A 139 -10.23 -9.10 -3.27
N GLY A 140 -9.34 -8.45 -4.00
CA GLY A 140 -8.99 -8.80 -5.38
C GLY A 140 -9.77 -8.01 -6.44
N GLN A 141 -10.77 -7.23 -6.04
CA GLN A 141 -11.27 -6.13 -6.86
C GLN A 141 -10.31 -4.93 -6.82
N VAL A 142 -10.51 -3.99 -7.74
CA VAL A 142 -9.76 -2.72 -7.80
C VAL A 142 -10.71 -1.54 -7.77
N VAL A 143 -10.34 -0.47 -7.06
CA VAL A 143 -10.98 0.84 -7.15
C VAL A 143 -10.22 1.66 -8.17
N VAL A 144 -10.90 2.16 -9.20
CA VAL A 144 -10.25 2.83 -10.34
C VAL A 144 -10.94 4.13 -10.70
N LYS A 145 -10.21 5.01 -11.37
CA LYS A 145 -10.82 6.12 -12.10
C LYS A 145 -11.80 5.55 -13.16
N PRO A 146 -13.03 6.07 -13.28
CA PRO A 146 -14.04 5.49 -14.15
C PRO A 146 -13.58 5.32 -15.61
N GLY A 147 -13.81 4.15 -16.19
CA GLY A 147 -13.50 3.82 -17.58
C GLY A 147 -12.01 3.60 -17.89
N THR A 148 -11.14 3.53 -16.89
CA THR A 148 -9.68 3.46 -17.11
C THR A 148 -9.09 2.05 -16.98
N THR A 149 -9.88 1.08 -16.53
CA THR A 149 -9.46 -0.33 -16.41
C THR A 149 -10.69 -1.23 -16.62
N THR A 150 -10.50 -2.30 -17.38
CA THR A 150 -11.52 -3.34 -17.60
C THR A 150 -10.99 -4.68 -17.09
N PRO A 151 -11.82 -5.54 -16.49
CA PRO A 151 -11.38 -6.89 -16.14
C PRO A 151 -10.90 -7.62 -17.40
N HIS A 152 -9.77 -8.32 -17.31
CA HIS A 152 -9.43 -9.31 -18.32
C HIS A 152 -10.34 -10.53 -18.12
N THR A 153 -11.09 -10.89 -19.17
CA THR A 153 -11.86 -12.15 -19.24
C THR A 153 -10.95 -13.35 -19.40
#